data_AF-A0A0F8W557-F1
#
_entry.id   AF-A0A0F8W557-F1
#
_cell.length_a   1.000
_cell.length_b   1.000
_cell.length_c   1.000
_cell.angle_alpha   90.00
_cell.angle_beta   90.00
_cell.angle_gamma   90.00
#
_symmetry.space_group_name_H-M   'P 1'
#
loop_
_entity.id
_entity.type
_entity.pdbx_description
1 polymer ?
#
loop_
_entity_poly.entity_id
_entity_poly.type
_entity_poly.pdbx_seq_one_letter_code
_entity_poly.pdbx_strand_id
1 'polypeptide(L)'
;AVTLNHELNTAMTGIELQLEVMRRQAGNSEGFETCLQTIRKSLRRMADTVDALKHIQRIVLTDYLAGVKMLDLERSTQAGSARAETSSGSERGADGP
;
A
#
# COMPACT_ATOMS: atom_id res chain seq x y z
N ALA A 1 7.05 8.26 -10.22
CA ALA A 1 7.32 6.80 -10.22
C ALA A 1 6.57 6.07 -11.34
N VAL A 2 6.72 6.50 -12.60
CA VAL A 2 6.03 5.88 -13.75
C VAL A 2 6.66 4.53 -14.11
N THR A 3 7.99 4.46 -14.06
CA THR A 3 8.77 3.26 -14.40
C THR A 3 8.45 2.05 -13.52
N LEU A 4 8.43 2.22 -12.19
CA LEU A 4 8.13 1.13 -11.24
C LEU A 4 6.73 0.52 -11.46
N ASN A 5 5.73 1.37 -11.73
CA ASN A 5 4.37 0.89 -12.04
C ASN A 5 4.33 0.16 -13.37
N HIS A 6 5.02 0.69 -14.39
CA HIS A 6 5.06 0.05 -15.69
C HIS A 6 5.73 -1.33 -15.61
N GLU A 7 6.84 -1.44 -14.89
CA GLU A 7 7.55 -2.72 -14.67
C GLU A 7 6.69 -3.72 -13.89
N LEU A 8 6.01 -3.29 -12.83
CA LEU A 8 5.12 -4.16 -12.05
C LEU A 8 3.89 -4.58 -12.84
N ASN A 9 3.24 -3.67 -13.55
CA ASN A 9 2.10 -4.00 -14.42
C ASN A 9 2.50 -4.98 -15.52
N THR A 10 3.69 -4.81 -16.09
CA THR A 10 4.25 -5.73 -17.09
C THR A 10 4.50 -7.11 -16.48
N ALA A 11 5.12 -7.18 -15.30
CA ALA A 11 5.36 -8.44 -14.60
C ALA A 11 4.05 -9.16 -14.24
N MET A 12 3.04 -8.44 -13.72
CA MET A 12 1.73 -9.01 -13.40
C MET A 12 1.03 -9.57 -14.63
N THR A 13 1.04 -8.82 -15.74
CA THR A 13 0.45 -9.27 -17.02
C THR A 13 1.13 -10.55 -17.51
N GLY A 14 2.47 -10.63 -17.40
CA GLY A 14 3.22 -11.83 -17.73
C GLY A 14 2.86 -13.04 -16.86
N ILE A 15 2.70 -12.84 -15.54
CA ILE A 15 2.30 -13.89 -14.60
C ILE A 15 0.86 -14.36 -14.90
N GLU A 16 -0.08 -13.45 -15.15
CA GLU A 16 -1.45 -13.82 -15.51
C GLU A 16 -1.53 -14.66 -16.79
N LEU A 17 -0.73 -14.33 -17.80
CA LEU A 17 -0.64 -15.11 -19.03
C LEU A 17 -0.10 -16.52 -18.78
N GLN A 18 0.98 -16.65 -18.00
CA GLN A 18 1.56 -17.94 -17.64
C GLN A 18 0.57 -18.81 -16.87
N LEU A 19 -0.16 -18.21 -15.93
CA LEU A 19 -1.22 -18.87 -15.18
C LEU A 19 -2.35 -19.36 -16.09
N GLU A 20 -2.77 -18.56 -17.06
CA GLU A 20 -3.81 -18.94 -18.03
C GLU A 20 -3.35 -20.09 -18.95
N VAL A 21 -2.08 -20.10 -19.36
CA VAL A 21 -1.49 -21.23 -20.10
C VAL A 21 -1.49 -22.50 -19.25
N MET A 22 -1.07 -22.41 -17.98
CA MET A 22 -1.10 -23.54 -17.05
C MET A 22 -2.51 -24.06 -16.81
N ARG A 23 -3.52 -23.18 -16.74
CA ARG A 23 -4.95 -23.54 -16.63
C ARG A 23 -5.42 -24.40 -17.79
N ARG A 24 -5.06 -24.02 -19.00
CA ARG A 24 -5.39 -24.75 -20.22
C ARG A 24 -4.70 -26.12 -20.27
N GLN A 25 -3.50 -26.23 -19.70
CA GLN A 25 -2.71 -27.48 -19.66
C GLN A 25 -3.14 -28.43 -18.54
N ALA A 26 -3.55 -27.90 -17.38
CA ALA A 26 -3.92 -28.67 -16.19
C ALA A 26 -5.35 -29.25 -16.25
N GLY A 27 -6.18 -28.81 -17.20
CA GLY A 27 -7.60 -29.15 -17.27
C GLY A 27 -8.42 -28.50 -16.15
N ASN A 28 -9.72 -28.82 -16.06
CA ASN A 28 -10.66 -28.24 -15.09
C ASN A 28 -10.46 -28.77 -13.66
N SER A 29 -9.26 -28.62 -13.10
CA SER A 29 -8.98 -28.93 -11.70
C SER A 29 -9.44 -27.77 -10.81
N GLU A 30 -10.46 -27.98 -9.97
CA GLU A 30 -10.99 -26.95 -9.05
C GLU A 30 -9.91 -26.41 -8.08
N GLY A 31 -8.98 -27.27 -7.65
CA GLY A 31 -7.86 -26.86 -6.81
C GLY A 31 -6.89 -25.92 -7.54
N PHE A 32 -6.71 -26.14 -8.85
CA PHE A 32 -5.90 -25.28 -9.70
C PHE A 32 -6.55 -23.91 -9.89
N GLU A 33 -7.86 -23.86 -10.18
CA GLU A 33 -8.61 -22.60 -10.29
C GLU A 33 -8.59 -21.80 -8.99
N THR A 34 -8.72 -22.46 -7.84
CA THR A 34 -8.62 -21.81 -6.52
C THR A 34 -7.24 -21.21 -6.27
N CYS A 35 -6.18 -21.94 -6.64
CA CYS A 35 -4.80 -21.45 -6.56
C CYS A 35 -4.60 -20.22 -7.47
N LEU A 36 -5.08 -20.30 -8.71
CA LEU A 36 -5.00 -19.24 -9.72
C LEU A 36 -5.71 -17.95 -9.27
N GLN A 37 -6.91 -18.07 -8.69
CA GLN A 37 -7.63 -16.92 -8.12
C GLN A 37 -6.87 -16.28 -6.94
N THR A 38 -6.23 -17.10 -6.10
CA THR A 38 -5.42 -16.62 -4.97
C THR A 38 -4.20 -15.84 -5.48
N ILE A 39 -3.55 -16.30 -6.55
CA ILE A 39 -2.42 -15.59 -7.15
C ILE A 39 -2.89 -14.28 -7.79
N ARG A 40 -3.97 -14.29 -8.57
CA ARG A 40 -4.56 -13.07 -9.16
C ARG A 40 -4.88 -12.02 -8.09
N LYS A 41 -5.49 -12.42 -6.97
CA LYS A 41 -5.77 -11.52 -5.84
C LYS A 41 -4.50 -10.93 -5.24
N SER A 42 -3.43 -11.72 -5.14
CA SER A 42 -2.15 -11.29 -4.59
C SER A 42 -1.44 -10.28 -5.50
N LEU A 43 -1.43 -10.54 -6.81
CA LEU A 43 -0.92 -9.61 -7.83
C LEU A 43 -1.69 -8.29 -7.79
N ARG A 44 -3.03 -8.36 -7.77
CA ARG A 44 -3.87 -7.16 -7.68
C ARG A 44 -3.55 -6.32 -6.45
N ARG A 45 -3.38 -6.95 -5.28
CA ARG A 45 -3.00 -6.26 -4.04
C ARG A 45 -1.63 -5.58 -4.15
N MET A 46 -0.68 -6.18 -4.85
CA MET A 46 0.62 -5.54 -5.13
C MET A 46 0.48 -4.31 -6.04
N ALA A 47 -0.34 -4.42 -7.10
CA ALA A 47 -0.66 -3.30 -7.99
C ALA A 47 -1.23 -2.11 -7.21
N ASP A 48 -2.26 -2.38 -6.39
CA ASP A 48 -2.96 -1.36 -5.61
C ASP A 48 -2.00 -0.72 -4.59
N THR A 49 -1.10 -1.50 -3.99
CA THR A 49 -0.08 -0.98 -3.07
C THR A 49 0.86 0.00 -3.76
N VAL A 50 1.37 -0.35 -4.94
CA VAL A 50 2.30 0.53 -5.67
C VAL A 50 1.59 1.76 -6.23
N ASP A 51 0.34 1.64 -6.64
CA ASP A 51 -0.44 2.80 -7.03
C ASP A 51 -0.68 3.74 -5.85
N ALA A 52 -0.99 3.21 -4.66
CA ALA A 52 -1.11 3.99 -3.45
C ALA A 52 0.21 4.69 -3.04
N LEU A 53 1.38 4.09 -3.29
CA LEU A 53 2.67 4.75 -3.07
C LEU A 53 2.83 6.05 -3.88
N LYS A 54 2.18 6.17 -5.05
CA LYS A 54 2.22 7.40 -5.87
C LYS A 54 1.43 8.55 -5.25
N HIS A 55 0.44 8.22 -4.42
CA HIS A 55 -0.50 9.17 -3.84
C HIS A 55 -0.12 9.54 -2.40
N ILE A 56 1.06 9.13 -1.94
CA ILE A 56 1.58 9.52 -0.64
C ILE A 56 1.77 11.03 -0.60
N GLN A 57 1.09 11.67 0.35
CA GLN A 57 1.20 13.11 0.60
C GLN A 57 2.09 13.41 1.80
N ARG A 58 2.20 12.46 2.74
CA ARG A 58 3.02 12.56 3.94
C ARG A 58 3.51 11.18 4.36
N ILE A 59 4.65 11.11 5.06
CA ILE A 59 5.17 9.86 5.59
C ILE A 59 4.61 9.64 6.99
N VAL A 60 3.72 8.65 7.14
CA VAL A 60 3.26 8.17 8.46
C VAL A 60 3.89 6.81 8.71
N LEU A 61 4.67 6.69 9.79
CA LEU A 61 5.27 5.43 10.21
C LEU A 61 4.49 4.87 11.40
N THR A 62 4.19 3.58 11.34
CA THR A 62 3.55 2.83 12.44
C THR A 62 4.51 1.74 12.91
N ASP A 63 4.58 1.52 14.21
CA ASP A 63 5.40 0.45 14.77
C ASP A 63 4.76 -0.91 14.46
N TYR A 64 5.51 -1.75 13.76
CA TYR A 64 5.14 -3.12 13.44
C TYR A 64 5.91 -4.10 14.36
N LEU A 65 5.52 -5.38 14.32
CA LEU A 65 6.11 -6.44 15.13
C LEU A 65 7.65 -6.40 15.11
N ALA A 66 8.24 -6.63 16.29
CA ALA A 66 9.68 -6.52 16.54
C ALA A 66 10.30 -5.10 16.41
N GLY A 67 9.47 -4.04 16.53
CA GLY A 67 9.96 -2.65 16.59
C GLY A 67 10.37 -2.07 15.23
N VAL A 68 10.02 -2.74 14.14
CA VAL A 68 10.27 -2.26 12.78
C VAL A 68 9.22 -1.21 12.44
N LYS A 69 9.66 0.01 12.08
CA LYS A 69 8.76 1.04 11.58
C LYS A 69 8.34 0.72 10.15
N MET A 70 7.03 0.68 9.91
CA MET A 70 6.46 0.44 8.59
C MET A 70 5.67 1.66 8.14
N LEU A 71 5.73 1.95 6.85
CA LEU A 71 4.91 3.00 6.26
C LEU A 71 3.43 2.61 6.32
N ASP A 72 2.63 3.47 6.94
CA ASP A 72 1.19 3.38 6.93
C ASP A 72 0.64 4.03 5.65
N LEU A 73 0.47 3.20 4.62
CA LEU A 73 0.04 3.63 3.28
C LEU A 73 -1.31 4.36 3.27
N GLU A 74 -2.25 3.96 4.12
CA GLU A 74 -3.58 4.57 4.18
C GLU A 74 -3.50 5.98 4.78
N ARG A 75 -2.85 6.11 5.94
CA ARG A 75 -2.71 7.42 6.62
C ARG A 75 -1.78 8.37 5.87
N SER A 76 -0.89 7.82 5.06
CA SER A 76 0.06 8.54 4.20
C SER A 76 -0.59 9.07 2.91
N THR A 77 -1.71 8.50 2.47
CA THR A 77 -2.45 8.91 1.25
C THR A 77 -3.67 9.79 1.54
N GLN A 78 -4.16 9.83 2.79
CA GLN A 78 -5.22 10.75 3.20
C GLN A 78 -4.80 12.21 3.00
N ALA A 79 -5.58 12.95 2.22
CA ALA A 79 -5.47 14.39 2.11
C ALA A 79 -5.69 15.00 3.49
N GLY A 80 -4.73 15.80 3.95
CA GLY A 80 -4.80 16.42 5.26
C GLY A 80 -6.09 17.22 5.39
N SER A 81 -7.02 16.75 6.21
CA SER A 81 -8.08 17.61 6.73
C SER A 81 -7.40 18.77 7.45
N ALA A 82 -7.57 19.96 6.87
CA ALA A 82 -7.00 21.18 7.36
C ALA A 82 -7.47 21.50 8.80
N ARG A 83 -6.48 21.84 9.65
CA ARG A 83 -6.50 22.90 10.67
C ARG A 83 -7.62 22.88 11.72
N ALA A 84 -7.27 22.38 12.91
CA ALA A 84 -7.65 22.88 14.24
C ALA A 84 -6.60 22.29 15.20
N GLU A 85 -5.87 22.97 16.07
CA GLU A 85 -6.10 24.23 16.78
C GLU A 85 -4.74 24.90 17.05
N THR A 86 -4.58 26.14 16.61
CA THR A 86 -3.79 27.12 17.35
C THR A 86 -4.64 27.57 18.54
N SER A 87 -4.38 27.05 19.74
CA SER A 87 -4.70 27.72 21.01
C SER A 87 -3.39 27.85 21.78
N SER A 88 -2.75 29.00 21.59
CA SER A 88 -2.78 30.11 22.54
C SER A 88 -1.66 29.96 23.57
N GLY A 89 -0.53 30.58 23.24
CA GLY A 89 0.42 31.00 24.26
C GLY A 89 -0.34 31.77 25.34
N SER A 90 -0.22 31.30 26.57
CA SER A 90 -0.53 32.09 27.75
C SER A 90 0.81 32.44 28.39
N GLU A 91 1.38 33.54 27.94
CA GLU A 91 2.35 34.31 28.71
C GLU A 91 1.69 34.79 30.01
N ARG A 92 2.00 34.11 31.12
CA ARG A 92 2.05 34.65 32.49
C ARG A 92 3.00 33.72 33.23
N GLY A 93 4.11 34.10 33.82
CA GLY A 93 4.70 35.38 34.19
C GLY A 93 5.77 34.97 35.20
N ALA A 94 7.02 35.34 34.94
CA ALA A 94 8.06 35.23 35.95
C ALA A 94 7.76 36.26 37.04
N ASP A 95 7.70 35.84 38.31
CA ASP A 95 8.57 36.38 39.35
C ASP A 95 8.44 35.57 40.64
N GLY A 96 9.58 35.22 41.25
CA GLY A 96 9.68 34.87 42.67
C GLY A 96 9.68 36.12 43.54
N PRO A 97 10.00 36.07 44.85
CA PRO A 97 10.54 34.95 45.64
C PRO A 97 9.58 34.36 46.68
#